data_AF-A0A0D0BXN4-F1
#
_entry.id   AF-A0A0D0BXN4-F1
#
_cell.length_a   1.000
_cell.length_b   1.000
_cell.length_c   1.000
_cell.angle_alpha   90.00
_cell.angle_beta   90.00
_cell.angle_gamma   90.00
#
_symmetry.space_group_name_H-M   'P 1'
#
loop_
_entity.id
_entity.type
_entity.pdbx_description
1 polymer ?
#
loop_
_entity_poly.entity_id
_entity_poly.type
_entity_poly.pdbx_seq_one_letter_code
_entity_poly.pdbx_strand_id
1 'polypeptide(L)'
;MKDLSAFNVTHFPSGKQNVAIIDSISALAIVPGGSVYAQNIIESQSTANTQNVSDFTSALQLVYPAYSVNPSSKSPGGAEFYASPLNLSDAKNVTMEYSVYFPVDFDWVKGGKLPGLYGGHTGCSGGAAAEDCFSTRLMWRQGGAGELYLYAPKRKQTNALCSDPQSVCDAEYGLSIGRGSFHYSTGKWTTLRQDVVLNTPGKQDGAFALFVNGMQAIKRTDIFYRDAPQQKKKPKSKTFSNSLTTFFGGHGDGWATPKQQYTWFKDFAITRNF
;
A
#
# COMPACT_ATOMS: atom_id res chain seq x y z
N MET A 1 10.86 1.45 -15.94
CA MET A 1 9.40 1.59 -16.15
C MET A 1 9.16 2.83 -16.98
N LYS A 2 8.53 2.72 -18.16
CA LYS A 2 8.20 3.87 -19.02
C LYS A 2 6.71 4.23 -18.97
N ASP A 3 5.88 3.26 -18.59
CA ASP A 3 4.44 3.36 -18.44
C ASP A 3 3.95 2.27 -17.45
N LEU A 4 2.64 2.11 -17.32
CA LEU A 4 2.01 1.09 -16.47
C LEU A 4 1.77 -0.26 -17.18
N SER A 5 2.27 -0.47 -18.40
CA SER A 5 1.97 -1.69 -19.18
C SER A 5 2.35 -2.97 -18.45
N ALA A 6 3.49 -2.98 -17.76
CA ALA A 6 3.98 -4.11 -16.97
C ALA A 6 3.06 -4.50 -15.80
N PHE A 7 2.21 -3.58 -15.30
CA PHE A 7 1.22 -3.92 -14.29
C PHE A 7 0.05 -4.72 -14.86
N ASN A 8 -0.18 -4.66 -16.18
CA ASN A 8 -1.40 -5.17 -16.81
C ASN A 8 -2.64 -4.66 -16.05
N VAL A 9 -2.81 -3.33 -16.02
CA VAL A 9 -3.89 -2.67 -15.29
C VAL A 9 -5.25 -3.10 -15.87
N THR A 10 -6.05 -3.79 -15.07
CA THR A 10 -7.36 -4.32 -15.48
C THR A 10 -8.49 -3.34 -15.17
N HIS A 11 -8.31 -2.49 -14.16
CA HIS A 11 -9.32 -1.52 -13.75
C HIS A 11 -8.66 -0.33 -13.04
N PHE A 12 -9.11 0.90 -13.29
CA PHE A 12 -8.57 2.12 -12.68
C PHE A 12 -9.71 2.95 -12.07
N PRO A 13 -10.21 2.61 -10.87
CA PRO A 13 -11.38 3.26 -10.28
C PRO A 13 -11.28 4.78 -10.14
N SER A 14 -10.09 5.30 -9.82
CA SER A 14 -9.95 6.72 -9.47
C SER A 14 -8.51 7.22 -9.52
N GLY A 15 -8.35 8.53 -9.74
CA GLY A 15 -7.08 9.23 -9.52
C GLY A 15 -6.01 8.97 -10.57
N LYS A 16 -6.37 8.54 -11.80
CA LYS A 16 -5.39 8.29 -12.89
C LYS A 16 -4.54 9.52 -13.18
N GLN A 17 -5.12 10.71 -13.12
CA GLN A 17 -4.44 12.00 -13.31
C GLN A 17 -3.40 12.32 -12.21
N ASN A 18 -3.48 11.65 -11.05
CA ASN A 18 -2.54 11.84 -9.95
C ASN A 18 -1.31 10.94 -10.05
N VAL A 19 -1.22 10.13 -11.11
CA VAL A 19 -0.16 9.13 -11.32
C VAL A 19 0.71 9.53 -12.50
N ALA A 20 2.02 9.54 -12.30
CA ALA A 20 3.00 9.77 -13.35
C ALA A 20 4.18 8.80 -13.22
N ILE A 21 4.83 8.50 -14.33
CA ILE A 21 6.15 7.87 -14.33
C ILE A 21 7.18 8.99 -14.50
N ILE A 22 8.16 9.05 -13.60
CA ILE A 22 9.22 10.05 -13.63
C ILE A 22 10.60 9.39 -13.64
N ASP A 23 11.57 10.07 -14.25
CA ASP A 23 12.94 9.58 -14.34
C ASP A 23 13.86 10.10 -13.22
N SER A 24 13.39 11.06 -12.41
CA SER A 24 14.14 11.60 -11.27
C SER A 24 13.22 12.15 -10.17
N ILE A 25 13.57 11.96 -8.90
CA ILE A 25 12.91 12.62 -7.77
C ILE A 25 13.55 14.00 -7.56
N SER A 26 12.73 15.05 -7.45
CA SER A 26 13.20 16.42 -7.21
C SER A 26 14.07 16.52 -5.96
N ALA A 27 15.16 17.29 -6.03
CA ALA A 27 16.07 17.55 -4.90
C ALA A 27 15.32 18.12 -3.67
N LEU A 28 14.25 18.88 -3.87
CA LEU A 28 13.41 19.43 -2.80
C LEU A 28 12.70 18.35 -1.98
N ALA A 29 12.50 17.15 -2.52
CA ALA A 29 11.94 16.02 -1.78
C ALA A 29 12.99 15.25 -0.95
N ILE A 30 14.27 15.59 -1.09
CA ILE A 30 15.42 14.91 -0.50
C ILE A 30 16.07 15.74 0.62
N VAL A 31 15.95 17.07 0.58
CA VAL A 31 16.60 17.97 1.54
C VAL A 31 15.63 18.40 2.66
N PRO A 32 15.88 18.07 3.94
CA PRO A 32 15.07 18.57 5.05
C PRO A 32 15.12 20.10 5.14
N GLY A 33 13.95 20.77 5.09
CA GLY A 33 13.82 22.21 5.36
C GLY A 33 13.80 23.16 4.16
N GLY A 34 12.93 22.94 3.17
CA GLY A 34 12.62 23.97 2.16
C GLY A 34 12.08 25.24 2.83
N SER A 35 12.67 26.43 2.63
CA SER A 35 12.44 27.21 1.41
C SER A 35 13.49 28.31 1.14
N VAL A 36 14.66 28.32 1.79
CA VAL A 36 15.71 29.33 1.49
C VAL A 36 17.10 28.72 1.30
N TYR A 37 17.46 27.70 2.09
CA TYR A 37 18.75 27.03 1.95
C TYR A 37 18.88 26.22 0.64
N ALA A 38 17.80 25.62 0.15
CA ALA A 38 17.83 24.83 -1.09
C ALA A 38 18.06 25.70 -2.34
N GLN A 39 17.51 26.92 -2.40
CA GLN A 39 17.80 27.85 -3.51
C GLN A 39 19.26 28.31 -3.48
N ASN A 40 19.79 28.62 -2.29
CA ASN A 40 21.17 29.07 -2.15
C ASN A 40 22.20 27.96 -2.48
N ILE A 41 21.88 26.67 -2.25
CA ILE A 41 22.73 25.55 -2.69
C ILE A 41 22.68 25.38 -4.21
N ILE A 42 21.52 25.58 -4.84
CA ILE A 42 21.38 25.48 -6.31
C ILE A 42 22.12 26.64 -7.00
N GLU A 43 22.09 27.86 -6.44
CA GLU A 43 22.81 29.01 -7.01
C GLU A 43 24.33 28.97 -6.76
N SER A 44 24.78 28.47 -5.60
CA SER A 44 26.21 28.39 -5.26
C SER A 44 26.97 27.21 -5.89
N GLN A 45 26.28 26.26 -6.55
CA GLN A 45 26.91 25.13 -7.23
C GLN A 45 27.00 25.27 -8.76
N SER A 46 26.77 26.45 -9.32
CA SER A 46 26.87 26.69 -10.78
C SER A 46 28.30 26.60 -11.37
N THR A 47 29.33 26.27 -10.59
CA THR A 47 30.72 26.13 -11.09
C THR A 47 31.47 24.89 -10.58
N ALA A 48 30.83 23.97 -9.87
CA ALA A 48 31.47 22.73 -9.44
C ALA A 48 30.66 21.53 -9.93
N ASN A 49 31.12 20.98 -11.06
CA ASN A 49 30.93 19.61 -11.53
C ASN A 49 29.74 18.92 -10.87
N THR A 50 28.54 19.15 -11.41
CA THR A 50 27.38 18.31 -11.15
C THR A 50 27.80 16.89 -11.49
N GLN A 51 28.25 16.17 -10.47
CA GLN A 51 28.03 14.75 -10.37
C GLN A 51 26.52 14.61 -10.52
N ASN A 52 26.07 14.49 -11.78
CA ASN A 52 24.80 13.90 -12.12
C ASN A 52 24.74 12.68 -11.22
N VAL A 53 23.87 12.73 -10.21
CA VAL A 53 23.60 11.58 -9.36
C VAL A 53 22.89 10.59 -10.27
N SER A 54 23.73 9.88 -11.01
CA SER A 54 23.45 8.82 -11.95
C SER A 54 22.92 7.62 -11.18
N ASP A 55 22.00 6.91 -11.83
CA ASP A 55 21.41 5.63 -11.45
C ASP A 55 20.11 5.67 -10.64
N PHE A 56 19.19 6.58 -10.95
CA PHE A 56 17.79 6.34 -10.61
C PHE A 56 17.08 5.56 -11.72
N THR A 57 16.58 4.38 -11.35
CA THR A 57 15.50 3.71 -12.08
C THR A 57 14.25 4.57 -11.99
N SER A 58 13.55 4.77 -13.11
CA SER A 58 12.24 5.43 -13.20
C SER A 58 11.30 5.02 -12.05
N ALA A 59 10.60 5.98 -11.44
CA ALA A 59 9.67 5.75 -10.34
C ALA A 59 8.24 6.10 -10.73
N LEU A 60 7.28 5.41 -10.13
CA LEU A 60 5.88 5.78 -10.13
C LEU A 60 5.68 6.89 -9.09
N GLN A 61 5.43 8.11 -9.52
CA GLN A 61 5.02 9.21 -8.67
C GLN A 61 3.51 9.21 -8.48
N LEU A 62 3.08 9.49 -7.26
CA LEU A 62 1.71 9.77 -6.95
C LEU A 62 1.56 11.11 -6.22
N VAL A 63 0.57 11.89 -6.65
CA VAL A 63 0.25 13.23 -6.13
C VAL A 63 -0.98 13.17 -5.23
N TYR A 64 -0.90 13.80 -4.07
CA TYR A 64 -2.03 14.06 -3.18
C TYR A 64 -2.32 15.56 -3.19
N PRO A 65 -3.36 16.04 -3.89
CA PRO A 65 -3.73 17.45 -3.90
C PRO A 65 -3.99 17.97 -2.48
N ALA A 66 -3.76 19.26 -2.23
CA ALA A 66 -4.09 19.87 -0.94
C ALA A 66 -5.57 19.66 -0.59
N TYR A 67 -5.84 19.41 0.69
CA TYR A 67 -7.15 19.14 1.27
C TYR A 67 -7.84 17.86 0.77
N SER A 68 -7.10 16.99 0.07
CA SER A 68 -7.65 15.75 -0.44
C SER A 68 -7.67 14.63 0.61
N VAL A 69 -8.70 13.78 0.54
CA VAL A 69 -8.89 12.60 1.41
C VAL A 69 -8.94 11.35 0.53
N ASN A 70 -10.00 10.56 0.65
CA ASN A 70 -10.21 9.35 -0.11
C ASN A 70 -10.82 9.67 -1.49
N PRO A 71 -10.69 8.76 -2.48
CA PRO A 71 -11.15 9.03 -3.83
C PRO A 71 -12.67 9.24 -3.99
N SER A 72 -13.47 8.77 -3.02
CA SER A 72 -14.93 8.98 -2.98
C SER A 72 -15.37 10.24 -2.23
N SER A 73 -14.44 11.07 -1.76
CA SER A 73 -14.74 12.31 -1.03
C SER A 73 -14.97 13.51 -1.97
N LYS A 74 -15.45 14.63 -1.42
CA LYS A 74 -15.64 15.90 -2.16
C LYS A 74 -14.33 16.44 -2.76
N SER A 75 -13.22 16.22 -2.05
CA SER A 75 -11.86 16.57 -2.49
C SER A 75 -11.08 15.28 -2.71
N PRO A 76 -11.23 14.62 -3.87
CA PRO A 76 -10.60 13.33 -4.12
C PRO A 76 -9.08 13.45 -4.21
N GLY A 77 -8.38 12.49 -3.60
CA GLY A 77 -6.92 12.43 -3.59
C GLY A 77 -6.39 11.02 -3.77
N GLY A 78 -5.11 10.92 -4.13
CA GLY A 78 -4.48 9.64 -4.37
C GLY A 78 -4.93 8.98 -5.67
N ALA A 79 -4.71 7.68 -5.77
CA ALA A 79 -5.16 6.86 -6.89
C ALA A 79 -5.44 5.42 -6.46
N GLU A 80 -6.26 4.75 -7.26
CA GLU A 80 -6.51 3.33 -7.13
C GLU A 80 -6.54 2.68 -8.51
N PHE A 81 -5.82 1.57 -8.66
CA PHE A 81 -5.95 0.67 -9.80
C PHE A 81 -5.73 -0.79 -9.40
N TYR A 82 -6.37 -1.67 -10.14
CA TYR A 82 -6.24 -3.12 -10.05
C TYR A 82 -5.38 -3.61 -11.22
N ALA A 83 -4.51 -4.56 -10.94
CA ALA A 83 -3.45 -5.02 -11.82
C ALA A 83 -3.38 -6.56 -11.78
N SER A 84 -3.14 -7.17 -12.93
CA SER A 84 -3.00 -8.62 -13.04
C SER A 84 -1.79 -8.98 -13.90
N PRO A 85 -0.56 -8.65 -13.45
CA PRO A 85 0.66 -8.84 -14.25
C PRO A 85 1.04 -10.32 -14.43
N LEU A 86 0.54 -11.19 -13.55
CA LEU A 86 0.74 -12.65 -13.60
C LEU A 86 -0.61 -13.36 -13.49
N ASN A 87 -0.71 -14.57 -14.04
CA ASN A 87 -1.85 -15.44 -13.77
C ASN A 87 -1.71 -16.09 -12.40
N LEU A 88 -2.58 -15.67 -11.47
CA LEU A 88 -2.62 -16.14 -10.10
C LEU A 88 -3.91 -16.93 -9.76
N SER A 89 -4.61 -17.45 -10.78
CA SER A 89 -5.89 -18.16 -10.60
C SER A 89 -5.79 -19.27 -9.55
N ASP A 90 -4.75 -20.08 -9.62
CA ASP A 90 -4.58 -21.24 -8.75
C ASP A 90 -3.46 -21.04 -7.72
N ALA A 91 -3.02 -19.80 -7.54
CA ALA A 91 -2.00 -19.47 -6.56
C ALA A 91 -2.58 -19.60 -5.14
N LYS A 92 -1.77 -20.16 -4.24
CA LYS A 92 -2.06 -20.23 -2.80
C LYS A 92 -1.05 -19.45 -1.97
N ASN A 93 0.12 -19.19 -2.53
CA ASN A 93 1.21 -18.48 -1.91
C ASN A 93 1.74 -17.44 -2.91
N VAL A 94 1.67 -16.17 -2.54
CA VAL A 94 2.06 -15.05 -3.40
C VAL A 94 2.88 -14.06 -2.59
N THR A 95 3.99 -13.64 -3.16
CA THR A 95 4.82 -12.56 -2.61
C THR A 95 4.67 -11.32 -3.46
N MET A 96 4.44 -10.16 -2.84
CA MET A 96 4.49 -8.84 -3.48
C MET A 96 5.54 -7.99 -2.80
N GLU A 97 6.41 -7.36 -3.58
CA GLU A 97 7.46 -6.47 -3.11
C GLU A 97 7.39 -5.14 -3.86
N TYR A 98 7.69 -4.04 -3.17
CA TYR A 98 7.93 -2.73 -3.75
C TYR A 98 8.66 -1.83 -2.77
N SER A 99 9.28 -0.76 -3.27
CA SER A 99 9.84 0.30 -2.42
C SER A 99 8.96 1.55 -2.50
N VAL A 100 8.79 2.24 -1.36
CA VAL A 100 8.07 3.51 -1.25
C VAL A 100 8.99 4.59 -0.66
N TYR A 101 8.88 5.82 -1.15
CA TYR A 101 9.59 6.99 -0.63
C TYR A 101 8.57 8.06 -0.21
N PHE A 102 8.71 8.52 1.04
CA PHE A 102 8.00 9.68 1.57
C PHE A 102 8.97 10.87 1.63
N PRO A 103 8.60 12.06 1.14
CA PRO A 103 9.40 13.28 1.29
C PRO A 103 9.79 13.54 2.75
N VAL A 104 10.95 14.16 2.96
CA VAL A 104 11.46 14.59 4.29
C VAL A 104 10.42 15.36 5.11
N ASP A 105 9.59 16.17 4.46
CA ASP A 105 8.58 17.05 5.04
C ASP A 105 7.16 16.48 4.93
N PHE A 106 7.02 15.17 4.67
CA PHE A 106 5.73 14.51 4.53
C PHE A 106 4.92 14.62 5.82
N ASP A 107 3.71 15.18 5.70
CA ASP A 107 2.72 15.25 6.75
C ASP A 107 1.85 14.00 6.72
N TRP A 108 1.99 13.18 7.77
CA TRP A 108 1.29 11.91 7.93
C TRP A 108 -0.21 12.05 8.20
N VAL A 109 -0.66 13.23 8.66
CA VAL A 109 -2.03 13.51 9.13
C VAL A 109 -2.51 12.44 10.11
N LYS A 110 -3.51 11.63 9.76
CA LYS A 110 -3.99 10.47 10.53
C LYS A 110 -3.63 9.13 9.90
N GLY A 111 -3.19 9.17 8.65
CA GLY A 111 -2.86 7.98 7.88
C GLY A 111 -3.40 7.97 6.45
N GLY A 112 -2.98 6.94 5.72
CA GLY A 112 -3.39 6.69 4.35
C GLY A 112 -3.04 5.27 3.91
N LYS A 113 -3.50 4.91 2.72
CA LYS A 113 -3.44 3.54 2.17
C LYS A 113 -2.21 3.36 1.32
N LEU A 114 -1.68 2.15 1.30
CA LEU A 114 -0.58 1.73 0.44
C LEU A 114 -0.93 0.42 -0.29
N PRO A 115 -0.24 0.12 -1.41
CA PRO A 115 -0.52 -1.04 -2.24
C PRO A 115 -0.44 -2.38 -1.49
N GLY A 116 -1.21 -3.36 -1.97
CA GLY A 116 -1.17 -4.73 -1.46
C GLY A 116 -1.92 -5.73 -2.33
N LEU A 117 -1.89 -7.00 -1.91
CA LEU A 117 -2.57 -8.08 -2.61
C LEU A 117 -4.07 -8.08 -2.31
N TYR A 118 -4.86 -8.60 -3.24
CA TYR A 118 -6.28 -8.89 -3.02
C TYR A 118 -6.65 -10.24 -3.61
N GLY A 119 -7.84 -10.73 -3.30
CA GLY A 119 -8.38 -11.90 -3.96
C GLY A 119 -9.89 -12.05 -3.82
N GLY A 120 -10.45 -12.97 -4.61
CA GLY A 120 -11.90 -13.08 -4.80
C GLY A 120 -12.38 -12.09 -5.85
N HIS A 121 -12.85 -10.91 -5.42
CA HIS A 121 -13.31 -9.85 -6.31
C HIS A 121 -12.71 -8.48 -5.94
N THR A 122 -12.76 -7.54 -6.88
CA THR A 122 -12.35 -6.14 -6.65
C THR A 122 -13.27 -5.44 -5.65
N GLY A 123 -12.82 -4.38 -4.99
CA GLY A 123 -13.67 -3.64 -4.06
C GLY A 123 -13.78 -4.27 -2.67
N CYS A 124 -12.86 -5.15 -2.29
CA CYS A 124 -12.75 -5.69 -0.92
C CYS A 124 -12.19 -4.64 0.07
N SER A 125 -12.94 -3.54 0.20
CA SER A 125 -12.55 -2.33 0.92
C SER A 125 -13.81 -1.53 1.31
N GLY A 126 -13.64 -0.31 1.83
CA GLY A 126 -14.75 0.64 1.99
C GLY A 126 -15.87 0.22 2.95
N GLY A 127 -15.62 -0.75 3.83
CA GLY A 127 -16.63 -1.31 4.74
C GLY A 127 -17.27 -2.61 4.27
N ALA A 128 -16.77 -3.20 3.17
CA ALA A 128 -17.15 -4.56 2.77
C ALA A 128 -16.96 -5.55 3.92
N ALA A 129 -17.93 -6.44 4.12
CA ALA A 129 -17.85 -7.53 5.10
C ALA A 129 -16.72 -8.54 4.80
N ALA A 130 -16.24 -8.54 3.55
CA ALA A 130 -15.14 -9.38 3.06
C ALA A 130 -15.37 -10.89 3.30
N GLU A 131 -16.60 -11.37 3.06
CA GLU A 131 -16.95 -12.79 3.23
C GLU A 131 -16.47 -13.68 2.07
N ASP A 132 -16.35 -13.11 0.88
CA ASP A 132 -15.97 -13.79 -0.37
C ASP A 132 -14.79 -13.13 -1.09
N CYS A 133 -14.09 -12.21 -0.41
CA CYS A 133 -12.90 -11.53 -0.89
C CYS A 133 -11.92 -11.24 0.26
N PHE A 134 -10.69 -10.87 -0.06
CA PHE A 134 -9.77 -10.30 0.93
C PHE A 134 -8.89 -9.20 0.30
N SER A 135 -8.33 -8.33 1.14
CA SER A 135 -7.21 -7.46 0.75
C SER A 135 -6.20 -7.30 1.89
N THR A 136 -4.92 -7.29 1.55
CA THR A 136 -3.77 -7.13 2.47
C THR A 136 -3.02 -5.84 2.16
N ARG A 137 -3.77 -4.75 2.00
CA ARG A 137 -3.20 -3.41 1.83
C ARG A 137 -2.44 -3.01 3.08
N LEU A 138 -1.45 -2.16 2.91
CA LEU A 138 -0.76 -1.54 4.04
C LEU A 138 -1.36 -0.17 4.31
N MET A 139 -1.18 0.34 5.53
CA MET A 139 -1.47 1.73 5.85
C MET A 139 -0.26 2.37 6.54
N TRP A 140 -0.11 3.68 6.32
CA TRP A 140 0.62 4.54 7.26
C TRP A 140 -0.37 5.19 8.23
N ARG A 141 0.15 5.57 9.39
CA ARG A 141 -0.51 6.32 10.45
C ARG A 141 0.35 7.52 10.84
N GLN A 142 -0.09 8.24 11.87
CA GLN A 142 0.67 9.31 12.49
C GLN A 142 2.12 8.90 12.78
N GLY A 143 3.04 9.83 12.56
CA GLY A 143 4.48 9.61 12.79
C GLY A 143 5.11 8.55 11.90
N GLY A 144 4.43 8.12 10.83
CA GLY A 144 4.93 7.06 9.94
C GLY A 144 4.71 5.66 10.46
N ALA A 145 3.97 5.45 11.56
CA ALA A 145 3.66 4.10 12.04
C ALA A 145 2.94 3.29 10.95
N GLY A 146 3.42 2.07 10.69
CA GLY A 146 2.86 1.19 9.68
C GLY A 146 1.94 0.12 10.26
N GLU A 147 1.01 -0.38 9.46
CA GLU A 147 0.15 -1.52 9.81
C GLU A 147 -0.21 -2.34 8.56
N LEU A 148 -0.54 -3.61 8.78
CA LEU A 148 -1.38 -4.35 7.84
C LEU A 148 -2.83 -3.88 8.02
N TYR A 149 -3.47 -3.45 6.93
CA TYR A 149 -4.87 -3.08 6.89
C TYR A 149 -5.69 -4.17 6.17
N LEU A 150 -6.09 -5.17 6.95
CA LEU A 150 -6.66 -6.42 6.47
C LEU A 150 -8.19 -6.30 6.28
N TYR A 151 -8.65 -6.59 5.06
CA TYR A 151 -10.03 -7.02 4.83
C TYR A 151 -10.03 -8.54 4.61
N ALA A 152 -10.75 -9.25 5.46
CA ALA A 152 -11.01 -10.68 5.41
C ALA A 152 -12.23 -10.94 6.32
N PRO A 153 -12.84 -12.15 6.35
CA PRO A 153 -14.03 -12.42 7.16
C PRO A 153 -13.80 -12.10 8.64
N LYS A 154 -14.25 -10.93 9.09
CA LYS A 154 -13.88 -10.34 10.39
C LYS A 154 -14.28 -11.22 11.58
N ARG A 155 -15.51 -11.74 11.55
CA ARG A 155 -16.08 -12.59 12.61
C ARG A 155 -15.46 -14.00 12.68
N LYS A 156 -14.59 -14.35 11.73
CA LYS A 156 -13.91 -15.64 11.66
C LYS A 156 -12.43 -15.53 11.97
N GLN A 157 -11.91 -14.34 12.26
CA GLN A 157 -10.54 -14.20 12.73
C GLN A 157 -10.42 -14.70 14.16
N THR A 158 -9.22 -15.14 14.54
CA THR A 158 -8.93 -15.60 15.90
C THR A 158 -9.00 -14.43 16.89
N ASN A 159 -9.32 -14.73 18.15
CA ASN A 159 -9.18 -13.75 19.22
C ASN A 159 -7.72 -13.29 19.33
N ALA A 160 -6.75 -14.19 19.16
CA ALA A 160 -5.32 -13.86 19.21
C ALA A 160 -4.88 -12.86 18.12
N LEU A 161 -5.57 -12.77 16.97
CA LEU A 161 -5.34 -11.71 15.98
C LEU A 161 -5.69 -10.34 16.51
N CYS A 162 -6.73 -10.27 17.33
CA CYS A 162 -7.34 -9.05 17.79
C CYS A 162 -7.00 -8.66 19.23
N SER A 163 -6.40 -9.58 20.00
CA SER A 163 -5.90 -9.32 21.36
C SER A 163 -4.44 -8.85 21.40
N ASP A 164 -3.76 -8.80 20.25
CA ASP A 164 -2.45 -8.13 20.14
C ASP A 164 -2.62 -6.63 20.45
N PRO A 165 -1.85 -6.05 21.39
CA PRO A 165 -1.99 -4.64 21.79
C PRO A 165 -1.70 -3.65 20.66
N GLN A 166 -1.00 -4.08 19.60
CA GLN A 166 -0.77 -3.28 18.40
C GLN A 166 -1.89 -3.44 17.35
N SER A 167 -2.85 -4.32 17.59
CA SER A 167 -3.98 -4.56 16.68
C SER A 167 -5.25 -3.85 17.12
N VAL A 168 -6.03 -3.37 16.14
CA VAL A 168 -7.34 -2.76 16.35
C VAL A 168 -8.33 -3.47 15.43
N CYS A 169 -9.20 -4.27 16.05
CA CYS A 169 -10.18 -5.11 15.35
C CYS A 169 -11.63 -4.72 15.61
N ASP A 170 -11.92 -3.77 16.49
CA ASP A 170 -13.27 -3.29 16.77
C ASP A 170 -13.79 -2.28 15.72
N ALA A 171 -12.92 -1.80 14.82
CA ALA A 171 -13.25 -0.81 13.80
C ALA A 171 -14.33 -1.25 12.79
N GLU A 172 -15.19 -0.32 12.35
CA GLU A 172 -16.21 -0.54 11.30
C GLU A 172 -15.63 -1.03 9.96
N TYR A 173 -14.36 -0.71 9.71
CA TYR A 173 -13.67 -0.96 8.44
C TYR A 173 -12.70 -2.14 8.53
N GLY A 174 -11.55 -2.05 7.84
CA GLY A 174 -10.53 -3.10 7.86
C GLY A 174 -9.87 -3.24 9.23
N LEU A 175 -9.35 -4.44 9.50
CA LEU A 175 -8.61 -4.75 10.71
C LEU A 175 -7.21 -4.13 10.61
N SER A 176 -6.82 -3.38 11.63
CA SER A 176 -5.46 -2.88 11.78
C SER A 176 -4.66 -3.94 12.52
N ILE A 177 -3.70 -4.58 11.87
CA ILE A 177 -2.86 -5.62 12.47
C ILE A 177 -1.43 -5.11 12.60
N GLY A 178 -0.87 -5.19 13.81
CA GLY A 178 0.54 -4.82 14.07
C GLY A 178 0.85 -3.34 13.82
N ARG A 179 -0.06 -2.43 14.23
CA ARG A 179 0.17 -1.00 14.09
C ARG A 179 1.39 -0.56 14.90
N GLY A 180 2.33 0.09 14.23
CA GLY A 180 3.56 0.58 14.85
C GLY A 180 4.59 -0.51 15.10
N SER A 181 4.38 -1.75 14.64
CA SER A 181 5.43 -2.79 14.62
C SER A 181 6.58 -2.42 13.67
N PHE A 182 6.37 -1.44 12.78
CA PHE A 182 7.38 -0.78 11.98
C PHE A 182 7.00 0.68 11.71
N HIS A 183 7.95 1.48 11.22
CA HIS A 183 7.73 2.85 10.80
C HIS A 183 8.30 3.10 9.39
N TYR A 184 7.55 3.82 8.57
CA TYR A 184 8.05 4.39 7.33
C TYR A 184 8.97 5.57 7.65
N SER A 185 10.10 5.66 6.96
CA SER A 185 11.01 6.80 7.09
C SER A 185 10.68 7.86 6.05
N THR A 186 10.77 9.12 6.42
CA THR A 186 10.84 10.23 5.46
C THR A 186 12.26 10.37 4.91
N GLY A 187 12.40 10.91 3.71
CA GLY A 187 13.69 11.17 3.08
C GLY A 187 14.47 9.93 2.61
N LYS A 188 13.87 8.74 2.71
CA LYS A 188 14.53 7.46 2.39
C LYS A 188 13.53 6.46 1.80
N TRP A 189 14.04 5.57 0.96
CA TRP A 189 13.27 4.44 0.47
C TRP A 189 13.02 3.43 1.59
N THR A 190 11.79 2.93 1.66
CA THR A 190 11.39 1.80 2.50
C THR A 190 10.96 0.68 1.59
N THR A 191 11.68 -0.45 1.59
CA THR A 191 11.32 -1.65 0.83
C THR A 191 10.37 -2.51 1.65
N LEU A 192 9.24 -2.89 1.05
CA LEU A 192 8.15 -3.64 1.67
C LEU A 192 7.97 -4.93 0.89
N ARG A 193 8.02 -6.06 1.58
CA ARG A 193 7.67 -7.38 1.02
C ARG A 193 6.56 -8.00 1.85
N GLN A 194 5.43 -8.31 1.23
CA GLN A 194 4.39 -9.11 1.85
C GLN A 194 4.34 -10.50 1.24
N ASP A 195 4.31 -11.53 2.08
CA ASP A 195 4.06 -12.91 1.71
C ASP A 195 2.67 -13.31 2.21
N VAL A 196 1.80 -13.74 1.30
CA VAL A 196 0.42 -14.12 1.62
C VAL A 196 0.19 -15.58 1.24
N VAL A 197 -0.14 -16.39 2.24
CA VAL A 197 -0.53 -17.79 2.06
C VAL A 197 -2.00 -17.95 2.42
N LEU A 198 -2.82 -18.35 1.44
CA LEU A 198 -4.24 -18.60 1.70
C LEU A 198 -4.41 -19.80 2.61
N ASN A 199 -5.39 -19.68 3.50
CA ASN A 199 -5.83 -20.80 4.29
C ASN A 199 -6.36 -21.94 3.40
N THR A 200 -6.22 -23.16 3.90
CA THR A 200 -7.01 -24.30 3.46
C THR A 200 -8.49 -23.91 3.60
N PRO A 201 -9.33 -24.05 2.55
CA PRO A 201 -10.70 -23.56 2.60
C PRO A 201 -11.46 -24.02 3.85
N GLY A 202 -11.91 -23.07 4.68
CA GLY A 202 -12.62 -23.34 5.93
C GLY A 202 -11.75 -23.67 7.15
N LYS A 203 -10.42 -23.56 7.06
CA LYS A 203 -9.47 -23.76 8.17
C LYS A 203 -8.78 -22.45 8.56
N GLN A 204 -8.26 -22.39 9.78
CA GLN A 204 -7.57 -21.23 10.35
C GLN A 204 -6.04 -21.35 10.22
N ASP A 205 -5.54 -21.57 9.00
CA ASP A 205 -4.14 -21.89 8.71
C ASP A 205 -3.53 -20.99 7.63
N GLY A 206 -4.16 -19.85 7.33
CA GLY A 206 -3.60 -18.85 6.42
C GLY A 206 -2.50 -18.04 7.08
N ALA A 207 -1.53 -17.60 6.29
CA ALA A 207 -0.37 -16.87 6.79
C ALA A 207 -0.17 -15.52 6.09
N PHE A 208 0.34 -14.58 6.85
CA PHE A 208 0.83 -13.30 6.37
C PHE A 208 2.17 -13.00 7.03
N ALA A 209 3.16 -12.65 6.22
CA ALA A 209 4.41 -12.08 6.72
C ALA A 209 4.69 -10.76 6.00
N LEU A 210 5.10 -9.74 6.77
CA LEU A 210 5.58 -8.48 6.23
C LEU A 210 7.05 -8.31 6.60
N PHE A 211 7.87 -8.03 5.60
CA PHE A 211 9.26 -7.62 5.77
C PHE A 211 9.41 -6.16 5.36
N VAL A 212 10.14 -5.41 6.19
CA VAL A 212 10.43 -3.98 6.00
C VAL A 212 11.94 -3.84 5.99
N ASN A 213 12.50 -3.39 4.86
CA ASN A 213 13.94 -3.34 4.61
C ASN A 213 14.64 -4.68 4.94
N GLY A 214 14.02 -5.80 4.53
CA GLY A 214 14.51 -7.15 4.77
C GLY A 214 14.28 -7.73 6.18
N MET A 215 13.80 -6.93 7.15
CA MET A 215 13.51 -7.40 8.50
C MET A 215 12.02 -7.74 8.67
N GLN A 216 11.71 -8.89 9.27
CA GLN A 216 10.33 -9.32 9.47
C GLN A 216 9.62 -8.47 10.55
N ALA A 217 8.65 -7.67 10.14
CA ALA A 217 7.89 -6.75 11.01
C ALA A 217 6.57 -7.34 11.53
N ILE A 218 5.88 -8.14 10.71
CA ILE A 218 4.63 -8.80 11.09
C ILE A 218 4.69 -10.25 10.64
N LYS A 219 4.24 -11.18 11.49
CA LYS A 219 4.06 -12.59 11.15
C LYS A 219 2.81 -13.15 11.80
N ARG A 220 1.88 -13.62 10.98
CA ARG A 220 0.65 -14.32 11.38
C ARG A 220 0.57 -15.65 10.65
N THR A 221 0.10 -16.68 11.33
CA THR A 221 -0.12 -18.03 10.77
C THR A 221 -1.53 -18.54 11.07
N ASP A 222 -2.42 -17.61 11.39
CA ASP A 222 -3.76 -17.85 11.91
C ASP A 222 -4.81 -16.97 11.22
N ILE A 223 -4.55 -16.52 9.99
CA ILE A 223 -5.50 -15.68 9.24
C ILE A 223 -6.50 -16.56 8.49
N PHE A 224 -7.78 -16.23 8.59
CA PHE A 224 -8.84 -16.85 7.79
C PHE A 224 -9.15 -15.98 6.58
N TYR A 225 -8.75 -16.40 5.37
CA TYR A 225 -9.05 -15.65 4.14
C TYR A 225 -10.32 -16.12 3.44
N ARG A 226 -10.61 -17.43 3.45
CA ARG A 226 -11.71 -18.00 2.65
C ARG A 226 -12.36 -19.22 3.28
N ASP A 227 -13.67 -19.31 3.07
CA ASP A 227 -14.47 -20.48 3.41
C ASP A 227 -14.26 -21.66 2.46
N ALA A 228 -14.64 -22.84 2.96
CA ALA A 228 -14.87 -24.03 2.14
C ALA A 228 -15.84 -23.71 0.98
N PRO A 229 -15.65 -24.29 -0.21
CA PRO A 229 -16.61 -24.14 -1.30
C PRO A 229 -18.01 -24.57 -0.84
N GLN A 230 -18.99 -23.68 -0.94
CA GLN A 230 -20.38 -24.03 -0.69
C GLN A 230 -20.89 -24.83 -1.89
N GLN A 231 -21.32 -26.07 -1.67
CA GLN A 231 -21.73 -27.01 -2.74
C GLN A 231 -22.84 -26.50 -3.68
N LYS A 232 -23.56 -25.43 -3.30
CA LYS A 232 -24.75 -24.91 -4.01
C LYS A 232 -24.54 -23.62 -4.81
N LYS A 233 -23.33 -23.06 -4.90
CA LYS A 233 -23.06 -21.86 -5.71
C LYS A 233 -21.91 -22.12 -6.66
N LYS A 234 -22.11 -21.87 -7.96
CA LYS A 234 -21.04 -21.88 -8.98
C LYS A 234 -19.84 -21.09 -8.43
N PRO A 235 -18.61 -21.61 -8.48
CA PRO A 235 -17.46 -20.92 -7.93
C PRO A 235 -17.24 -19.62 -8.72
N LYS A 236 -17.60 -18.48 -8.12
CA LYS A 236 -17.05 -17.19 -8.56
C LYS A 236 -15.60 -17.20 -8.10
N SER A 237 -14.69 -17.32 -9.07
CA SER A 237 -13.23 -17.13 -9.00
C SER A 237 -12.72 -16.67 -7.62
N LYS A 238 -12.12 -17.58 -6.83
CA LYS A 238 -11.48 -17.31 -5.53
C LYS A 238 -9.97 -17.13 -5.71
N THR A 239 -9.59 -16.23 -6.60
CA THR A 239 -8.22 -16.11 -7.13
C THR A 239 -7.48 -14.93 -6.49
N PHE A 240 -6.14 -14.98 -6.46
CA PHE A 240 -5.33 -13.80 -6.13
C PHE A 240 -5.31 -12.82 -7.30
N SER A 241 -5.16 -11.53 -7.00
CA SER A 241 -4.81 -10.48 -7.95
C SER A 241 -4.17 -9.29 -7.20
N ASN A 242 -3.71 -8.25 -7.90
CA ASN A 242 -2.93 -7.16 -7.28
C ASN A 242 -3.71 -5.84 -7.30
N SER A 243 -3.64 -5.08 -6.22
CA SER A 243 -4.19 -3.73 -6.19
C SER A 243 -3.12 -2.72 -5.80
N LEU A 244 -2.92 -1.72 -6.65
CA LEU A 244 -2.21 -0.51 -6.28
C LEU A 244 -3.25 0.50 -5.83
N THR A 245 -3.43 0.61 -4.52
CA THR A 245 -4.25 1.66 -3.90
C THR A 245 -3.36 2.53 -3.05
N THR A 246 -3.37 3.84 -3.27
CA THR A 246 -2.76 4.76 -2.31
C THR A 246 -3.43 6.13 -2.30
N PHE A 247 -3.89 6.54 -1.12
CA PHE A 247 -4.62 7.78 -0.88
C PHE A 247 -4.54 8.14 0.61
N PHE A 248 -4.55 9.44 0.93
CA PHE A 248 -4.81 9.92 2.30
C PHE A 248 -6.20 9.47 2.71
N GLY A 249 -6.36 8.83 3.87
CA GLY A 249 -7.56 8.03 4.00
C GLY A 249 -8.02 7.70 5.40
N GLY A 250 -9.21 8.17 5.64
CA GLY A 250 -10.31 7.59 6.41
C GLY A 250 -11.56 8.27 5.85
N HIS A 251 -12.51 8.60 6.72
CA HIS A 251 -13.65 9.44 6.36
C HIS A 251 -13.60 10.76 7.15
N GLY A 252 -13.90 11.88 6.48
CA GLY A 252 -13.97 13.22 7.08
C GLY A 252 -12.69 14.06 6.96
N ASP A 253 -12.83 15.35 7.25
CA ASP A 253 -11.82 16.40 6.97
C ASP A 253 -10.53 16.24 7.78
N GLY A 254 -10.59 15.60 8.95
CA GLY A 254 -9.41 15.33 9.77
C GLY A 254 -8.42 14.33 9.17
N TRP A 255 -8.71 13.77 8.00
CA TRP A 255 -7.80 12.92 7.21
C TRP A 255 -7.21 13.64 6.01
N ALA A 256 -7.63 14.88 5.75
CA ALA A 256 -7.19 15.63 4.59
C ALA A 256 -5.73 16.04 4.72
N THR A 257 -4.96 15.88 3.64
CA THR A 257 -3.61 16.43 3.58
C THR A 257 -3.65 17.96 3.63
N PRO A 258 -2.87 18.65 4.48
CA PRO A 258 -2.93 20.12 4.58
C PRO A 258 -2.27 20.85 3.41
N LYS A 259 -1.47 20.12 2.62
CA LYS A 259 -0.73 20.64 1.46
C LYS A 259 -0.72 19.63 0.33
N GLN A 260 -0.25 20.04 -0.85
CA GLN A 260 0.05 19.09 -1.91
C GLN A 260 1.26 18.24 -1.50
N GLN A 261 1.12 16.93 -1.55
CA GLN A 261 2.14 15.98 -1.15
C GLN A 261 2.38 14.93 -2.21
N TYR A 262 3.47 14.19 -2.07
CA TYR A 262 3.87 13.17 -3.02
C TYR A 262 4.35 11.91 -2.31
N THR A 263 4.21 10.78 -2.99
CA THR A 263 4.94 9.55 -2.68
C THR A 263 5.47 8.97 -3.97
N TRP A 264 6.61 8.31 -3.91
CA TRP A 264 7.18 7.60 -5.06
C TRP A 264 7.28 6.13 -4.77
N PHE A 265 7.09 5.32 -5.81
CA PHE A 265 7.15 3.88 -5.73
C PHE A 265 8.04 3.32 -6.83
N LYS A 266 8.80 2.28 -6.53
CA LYS A 266 9.64 1.58 -7.51
C LYS A 266 9.83 0.12 -7.13
N ASP A 267 10.53 -0.61 -8.00
CA ASP A 267 10.95 -2.00 -7.76
C ASP A 267 9.77 -2.93 -7.43
N PHE A 268 8.63 -2.72 -8.10
CA PHE A 268 7.48 -3.62 -7.95
C PHE A 268 7.82 -5.00 -8.51
N ALA A 269 7.64 -6.01 -7.68
CA ALA A 269 7.77 -7.41 -8.05
C ALA A 269 6.60 -8.21 -7.48
N ILE A 270 6.19 -9.23 -8.22
CA ILE A 270 5.28 -10.26 -7.72
C ILE A 270 5.79 -11.63 -8.10
N THR A 271 5.72 -12.55 -7.15
CA THR A 271 6.13 -13.94 -7.34
C THR A 271 5.00 -14.87 -6.91
N ARG A 272 4.68 -15.84 -7.77
CA ARG A 272 3.86 -17.00 -7.40
C ARG A 272 4.79 -18.07 -6.84
N ASN A 273 4.60 -18.43 -5.58
CA ASN A 273 5.38 -19.46 -4.91
C ASN A 273 4.66 -20.81 -5.09
N PHE A 274 5.40 -21.86 -5.47
CA PHE A 274 4.88 -23.21 -5.72
C PHE A 274 5.00 -24.12 -4.50
#